data_AF-A0A196SF48-F1
#
_entry.id   AF-A0A196SF48-F1
#
_cell.length_a   1.000
_cell.length_b   1.000
_cell.length_c   1.000
_cell.angle_alpha   90.00
_cell.angle_beta   90.00
_cell.angle_gamma   90.00
#
_symmetry.space_group_name_H-M   'P 1'
#
loop_
_entity.id
_entity.type
_entity.pdbx_description
1 polymer ?
#
loop_
_entity_poly.entity_id
_entity_poly.type
_entity_poly.pdbx_seq_one_letter_code
_entity_poly.pdbx_strand_id
1 'polypeptide(L)'
;MLMSRFHIEGFPTLLFFFDGKYVEFKGKRTLDALKAFAEEGYKKEEPMEVPKPKMTVPIMAEVSYVMDLSSKKITFLAAEFFYNHPMVACVFLIVAGLVFGLIITATCCAIFDDRRELDPMDEQPTKAKEE
;
A
#
# COMPACT_ATOMS: atom_id res chain seq x y z
N MET A 1 14.57 9.29 15.50
CA MET A 1 14.37 10.68 15.98
C MET A 1 13.22 10.75 17.00
N LEU A 2 13.40 10.18 18.20
CA LEU A 2 12.44 10.37 19.30
C LEU A 2 12.85 11.53 20.22
N MET A 3 14.15 11.66 20.48
CA MET A 3 14.71 12.73 21.29
C MET A 3 14.25 14.13 20.82
N SER A 4 14.40 14.42 19.53
CA SER A 4 13.93 15.68 18.93
C SER A 4 12.41 15.82 18.87
N ARG A 5 11.67 14.70 18.79
CA ARG A 5 10.20 14.71 18.74
C ARG A 5 9.61 15.12 20.08
N PHE A 6 10.21 14.66 21.16
CA PHE A 6 9.79 14.95 22.53
C PHE A 6 10.62 16.05 23.21
N HIS A 7 11.45 16.77 22.45
CA HIS A 7 12.32 17.84 22.96
C HIS A 7 13.12 17.43 24.21
N ILE A 8 13.70 16.22 24.19
CA ILE A 8 14.50 15.72 25.31
C ILE A 8 15.89 16.37 25.23
N GLU A 9 16.19 17.29 26.15
CA GLU A 9 17.44 18.07 26.18
C GLU A 9 18.59 17.40 26.95
N GLY A 10 18.28 16.43 27.83
CA GLY A 10 19.26 15.79 28.68
C GLY A 10 18.78 14.45 29.21
N PHE A 11 19.68 13.69 29.84
CA PHE A 11 19.38 12.39 30.42
C PHE A 11 19.64 12.40 31.93
N PRO A 12 18.87 11.64 32.73
CA PRO A 12 17.70 10.83 32.35
C PRO A 12 16.38 11.64 32.42
N THR A 13 15.55 11.56 31.37
CA THR A 13 14.17 12.11 31.32
C THR A 13 13.16 10.97 31.29
N LEU A 14 12.11 11.08 32.12
CA LEU A 14 11.06 10.07 32.21
C LEU A 14 9.74 10.69 31.75
N LEU A 15 9.13 10.09 30.73
CA LEU A 15 7.84 10.52 30.17
C LEU A 15 6.84 9.39 30.38
N PHE A 16 5.68 9.72 30.95
CA PHE A 16 4.58 8.78 31.16
C PHE A 16 3.49 9.05 30.14
N PHE A 17 3.11 8.03 29.37
CA PHE A 17 2.15 8.14 28.28
C PHE A 17 0.81 7.53 28.69
N PHE A 18 -0.28 8.25 28.44
CA PHE A 18 -1.66 7.79 28.69
C PHE A 18 -2.63 8.47 27.70
N ASP A 19 -3.55 7.70 27.14
CA ASP A 19 -4.65 8.19 26.29
C ASP A 19 -4.21 9.18 25.18
N GLY A 20 -3.11 8.86 24.48
CA GLY A 20 -2.56 9.72 23.42
C GLY A 20 -1.88 11.01 23.90
N LYS A 21 -1.73 11.19 25.21
CA LYS A 21 -1.04 12.29 25.87
C LYS A 21 0.15 11.77 26.67
N TYR A 22 0.99 12.68 27.12
CA TYR A 22 2.11 12.37 27.99
C TYR A 22 2.33 13.43 29.05
N VAL A 23 2.92 13.03 30.17
CA VAL A 23 3.39 13.93 31.23
C VAL A 23 4.85 13.64 31.55
N GLU A 24 5.59 14.68 31.89
CA GLU A 24 6.97 14.52 32.35
C GLU A 24 7.00 14.19 33.84
N PHE A 25 7.71 13.14 34.22
CA PHE A 25 7.89 12.80 35.63
C PHE A 25 9.03 13.62 36.24
N LYS A 26 8.66 14.57 37.12
CA LYS A 26 9.59 15.44 37.86
C LYS A 26 9.82 15.00 39.31
N GLY A 27 9.31 13.83 39.70
CA GLY A 27 9.43 13.30 41.06
C GLY A 27 10.80 12.68 41.38
N LYS A 28 10.94 12.17 42.62
CA LYS A 28 12.14 11.42 43.03
C LYS A 28 12.25 10.13 42.21
N ARG A 29 13.45 9.79 41.74
CA ARG A 29 13.73 8.56 40.97
C ARG A 29 13.84 7.32 41.87
N THR A 30 12.86 7.15 42.76
CA THR A 30 12.71 5.96 43.60
C THR A 30 11.54 5.13 43.11
N LEU A 31 11.57 3.82 43.39
CA LEU A 31 10.55 2.88 42.93
C LEU A 31 9.16 3.26 43.47
N ASP A 32 9.08 3.63 44.75
CA ASP A 32 7.82 4.03 45.39
C ASP A 32 7.22 5.30 44.76
N ALA A 33 8.05 6.28 44.42
CA ALA A 33 7.60 7.53 43.81
C ALA A 33 7.12 7.33 42.37
N LEU A 34 7.81 6.47 41.60
CA LEU A 34 7.38 6.09 40.26
C LEU A 34 6.07 5.31 40.27
N LYS A 35 5.92 4.38 41.22
CA LYS A 35 4.68 3.60 41.37
C LYS A 35 3.49 4.50 41.71
N ALA A 36 3.62 5.34 42.73
CA ALA A 36 2.57 6.28 43.11
C ALA A 36 2.22 7.24 41.95
N PHE A 37 3.21 7.62 41.15
CA PHE A 37 2.99 8.45 39.97
C PHE A 37 2.21 7.74 38.87
N ALA A 38 2.55 6.49 38.56
CA ALA A 38 1.88 5.70 37.54
C ALA A 38 0.43 5.33 37.91
N GLU A 39 0.16 5.16 39.21
CA GLU A 39 -1.19 4.85 39.70
C GLU A 39 -2.12 6.07 39.62
N GLU A 40 -1.72 7.19 40.20
CA GLU A 40 -2.58 8.38 40.31
C GLU A 40 -1.86 9.72 40.13
N GLY A 41 -0.55 9.79 40.37
CA GLY A 41 0.18 11.06 40.35
C GLY A 41 0.17 11.76 39.00
N TYR A 42 0.15 11.02 37.89
CA TYR A 42 0.10 11.60 36.54
C TYR A 42 -1.14 12.45 36.27
N LYS A 43 -2.25 12.21 37.00
CA LYS A 43 -3.51 12.96 36.84
C LYS A 43 -3.43 14.40 37.34
N LYS A 44 -2.40 14.71 38.14
CA LYS A 44 -2.17 16.05 38.72
C LYS A 44 -1.32 16.94 37.84
N GLU A 45 -0.56 16.34 36.92
CA GLU A 45 0.31 17.05 35.99
C GLU A 45 -0.48 17.48 34.74
N GLU A 46 -0.04 18.56 34.10
CA GLU A 46 -0.64 19.02 32.86
C GLU A 46 -0.30 18.07 31.70
N PRO A 47 -1.29 17.42 31.07
CA PRO A 47 -1.04 16.50 29.97
C PRO A 47 -0.59 17.26 28.72
N MET A 48 0.53 16.84 28.13
CA MET A 48 0.96 17.31 26.82
C MET A 48 0.46 16.37 25.72
N GLU A 49 0.03 16.94 24.61
CA GLU A 49 -0.35 16.17 23.41
C GLU A 49 0.89 15.48 22.83
N VAL A 50 0.79 14.18 22.51
CA VAL A 50 1.91 13.48 21.85
C VAL A 50 2.17 14.14 20.49
N PRO A 51 3.36 14.74 20.25
CA PRO A 51 3.63 15.42 19.00
C PRO A 51 3.51 14.38 17.89
N LYS A 52 2.68 14.63 16.88
CA LYS A 52 2.59 13.73 15.72
C LYS A 52 3.99 13.63 15.10
N PRO A 53 4.39 12.44 14.60
CA PRO A 53 5.67 12.35 13.91
C PRO A 53 5.64 13.38 12.78
N LYS A 54 6.62 14.29 12.75
CA LYS A 54 6.88 15.13 11.57
C LYS A 54 7.39 14.18 10.49
N MET A 55 6.43 13.53 9.88
CA MET A 55 6.59 12.64 8.76
C MET A 55 6.76 13.53 7.53
N THR A 56 7.99 13.97 7.30
CA THR A 56 8.46 14.09 5.91
C THR A 56 8.81 12.70 5.43
N VAL A 57 7.85 11.78 5.51
CA VAL A 57 7.85 10.64 4.63
C VAL A 57 7.59 11.23 3.25
N PRO A 58 8.48 11.01 2.27
CA PRO A 58 8.10 11.30 0.91
C PRO A 58 6.79 10.53 0.71
N ILE A 59 5.75 11.24 0.30
CA ILE A 59 4.34 10.80 0.19
C ILE A 59 4.20 9.36 -0.34
N MET A 60 5.17 8.88 -1.11
CA MET A 60 5.35 7.52 -1.59
C MET A 60 5.41 6.41 -0.51
N ALA A 61 6.05 6.62 0.64
CA ALA A 61 6.24 5.55 1.63
C ALA A 61 4.95 5.21 2.40
N GLU A 62 4.11 6.20 2.66
CA GLU A 62 2.80 5.97 3.29
C GLU A 62 1.78 5.49 2.30
N VAL A 63 1.81 5.99 1.06
CA VAL A 63 0.96 5.43 0.00
C VAL A 63 1.33 3.97 -0.24
N SER A 64 2.63 3.63 -0.28
CA SER A 64 3.10 2.23 -0.33
C SER A 64 2.59 1.42 0.86
N TYR A 65 2.73 1.92 2.09
CA TYR A 65 2.33 1.18 3.28
C TYR A 65 0.81 0.98 3.39
N VAL A 66 0.01 2.02 3.06
CA VAL A 66 -1.46 1.98 3.05
C VAL A 66 -1.98 1.13 1.89
N MET A 67 -1.36 1.22 0.71
CA MET A 67 -1.66 0.35 -0.43
C MET A 67 -1.29 -1.11 -0.12
N ASP A 68 -0.18 -1.36 0.56
CA ASP A 68 0.28 -2.71 0.93
C ASP A 68 -0.59 -3.31 2.06
N LEU A 69 -1.09 -2.50 3.01
CA LEU A 69 -2.08 -2.95 4.02
C LEU A 69 -3.46 -3.23 3.39
N SER A 70 -3.91 -2.38 2.47
CA SER A 70 -5.17 -2.58 1.75
C SER A 70 -5.09 -3.82 0.85
N SER A 71 -3.98 -3.98 0.13
CA SER A 71 -3.71 -5.15 -0.71
C SER A 71 -3.57 -6.42 0.10
N LYS A 72 -2.96 -6.40 1.30
CA LYS A 72 -2.90 -7.57 2.18
C LYS A 72 -4.27 -7.97 2.70
N LYS A 73 -5.13 -7.03 3.08
CA LYS A 73 -6.52 -7.33 3.48
C LYS A 73 -7.35 -7.87 2.31
N ILE A 74 -7.23 -7.28 1.13
CA ILE A 74 -7.96 -7.71 -0.07
C ILE A 74 -7.46 -9.08 -0.53
N THR A 75 -6.13 -9.28 -0.58
CA THR A 75 -5.52 -10.57 -0.96
C THR A 75 -5.85 -11.66 0.06
N PHE A 76 -5.87 -11.35 1.36
CA PHE A 76 -6.24 -12.29 2.41
C PHE A 76 -7.73 -12.65 2.37
N LEU A 77 -8.61 -11.66 2.21
CA LEU A 77 -10.06 -11.87 2.09
C LEU A 77 -10.41 -12.64 0.81
N ALA A 78 -9.74 -12.32 -0.30
CA ALA A 78 -9.89 -13.07 -1.55
C ALA A 78 -9.37 -14.50 -1.39
N ALA A 79 -8.22 -14.71 -0.77
CA ALA A 79 -7.67 -16.05 -0.53
C ALA A 79 -8.59 -16.91 0.35
N GLU A 80 -9.16 -16.33 1.40
CA GLU A 80 -10.11 -17.02 2.29
C GLU A 80 -11.43 -17.34 1.58
N PHE A 81 -11.93 -16.42 0.74
CA PHE A 81 -13.11 -16.65 -0.11
C PHE A 81 -12.89 -17.74 -1.16
N PHE A 82 -11.72 -17.75 -1.83
CA PHE A 82 -11.35 -18.78 -2.80
C PHE A 82 -11.14 -20.15 -2.14
N TYR A 83 -10.65 -20.19 -0.89
CA TYR A 83 -10.44 -21.45 -0.16
C TYR A 83 -11.76 -22.10 0.28
N ASN A 84 -12.73 -21.30 0.75
CA ASN A 84 -13.99 -21.83 1.27
C ASN A 84 -14.97 -22.29 0.15
N HIS A 85 -14.79 -21.80 -1.08
CA HIS A 85 -15.65 -22.14 -2.23
C HIS A 85 -14.84 -22.54 -3.48
N PRO A 86 -14.33 -23.80 -3.54
CA PRO A 86 -13.51 -24.27 -4.66
C PRO A 86 -14.24 -24.23 -6.01
N MET A 87 -15.56 -24.42 -6.03
CA MET A 87 -16.36 -24.33 -7.25
C MET A 87 -16.37 -22.91 -7.85
N VAL A 88 -16.45 -21.88 -7.00
CA VAL A 88 -16.49 -20.48 -7.44
C VAL A 88 -15.12 -20.06 -7.98
N ALA A 89 -14.04 -20.53 -7.34
CA ALA A 89 -12.67 -20.33 -7.82
C ALA A 89 -12.48 -20.89 -9.24
N CYS A 90 -12.91 -22.13 -9.47
CA CYS A 90 -12.78 -22.77 -10.77
C CYS A 90 -13.56 -22.03 -11.87
N VAL A 91 -14.82 -21.64 -11.60
CA VAL A 91 -15.63 -20.89 -12.57
C VAL A 91 -14.99 -19.54 -12.88
N PHE A 92 -14.50 -18.83 -11.88
CA PHE A 92 -13.86 -17.53 -12.06
C PHE A 92 -12.56 -17.63 -12.89
N LEU A 93 -11.72 -18.63 -12.62
CA LEU A 93 -10.49 -18.87 -13.38
C LEU A 93 -10.76 -19.27 -14.83
N ILE A 94 -11.80 -20.09 -15.08
CA ILE A 94 -12.20 -20.46 -16.45
C ILE A 94 -12.69 -19.23 -17.20
N VAL A 95 -13.57 -18.42 -16.59
CA VAL A 95 -14.12 -17.21 -17.24
C VAL A 95 -13.01 -16.20 -17.50
N ALA A 96 -12.15 -15.92 -16.51
CA ALA A 96 -11.01 -15.04 -16.68
C ALA A 96 -10.08 -15.56 -17.79
N GLY A 97 -9.73 -16.85 -17.77
CA GLY A 97 -8.88 -17.48 -18.78
C GLY A 97 -9.47 -17.42 -20.19
N LEU A 98 -10.78 -17.59 -20.36
CA LEU A 98 -11.44 -17.45 -21.66
C LEU A 98 -11.40 -16.01 -22.16
N VAL A 99 -11.65 -15.02 -21.28
CA VAL A 99 -11.59 -13.61 -21.65
C VAL A 99 -10.17 -13.21 -22.05
N PHE A 100 -9.17 -13.53 -21.22
CA PHE A 100 -7.77 -13.27 -21.55
C PHE A 100 -7.32 -14.02 -22.81
N GLY A 101 -7.76 -15.27 -22.99
CA GLY A 101 -7.48 -16.08 -24.17
C GLY A 101 -8.06 -15.44 -25.45
N LEU A 102 -9.33 -15.04 -25.44
CA LEU A 102 -9.97 -14.38 -26.57
C LEU A 102 -9.30 -13.05 -26.92
N ILE A 103 -8.91 -12.27 -25.91
CA ILE A 103 -8.19 -11.00 -26.11
C ILE A 103 -6.82 -11.26 -26.75
N ILE A 104 -6.06 -12.23 -26.24
CA ILE A 104 -4.74 -12.58 -26.77
C ILE A 104 -4.87 -13.13 -28.20
N THR A 105 -5.81 -14.03 -28.46
CA THR A 105 -6.05 -14.59 -29.79
C THR A 105 -6.49 -13.50 -30.78
N ALA A 106 -7.41 -12.62 -30.40
CA ALA A 106 -7.82 -11.50 -31.25
C ALA A 106 -6.65 -10.55 -31.57
N THR A 107 -5.81 -10.27 -30.58
CA THR A 107 -4.61 -9.43 -30.75
C THR A 107 -3.61 -10.11 -31.69
N CYS A 108 -3.37 -11.42 -31.54
CA CYS A 108 -2.52 -12.19 -32.44
C CYS A 108 -3.08 -12.25 -33.87
N CYS A 109 -4.40 -12.42 -34.04
CA CYS A 109 -5.05 -12.42 -35.34
C CYS A 109 -4.94 -11.07 -36.04
N ALA A 110 -5.13 -9.96 -35.32
CA ALA A 110 -4.99 -8.61 -35.87
C ALA A 110 -3.56 -8.33 -36.36
N ILE A 111 -2.55 -8.78 -35.62
CA ILE A 111 -1.13 -8.64 -36.02
C ILE A 111 -0.81 -9.49 -37.26
N PHE A 112 -1.46 -10.65 -37.44
CA PHE A 112 -1.22 -11.54 -38.57
C PHE A 112 -1.98 -11.13 -39.84
N ASP A 113 -3.16 -10.50 -39.72
CA ASP A 113 -3.90 -9.95 -40.85
C ASP A 113 -3.21 -8.72 -41.46
N ASP A 114 -2.66 -7.84 -40.62
CA ASP A 114 -1.86 -6.68 -41.04
C ASP A 114 -0.60 -7.10 -41.85
N ARG A 115 -0.11 -8.33 -41.60
CA ARG A 115 0.98 -8.96 -42.35
C ARG A 115 0.54 -9.62 -43.67
N ARG A 116 -0.75 -9.83 -43.92
CA ARG A 116 -1.30 -10.40 -45.18
C ARG A 116 -1.71 -9.34 -46.19
N GLU A 117 -2.06 -8.13 -45.76
CA GLU A 117 -2.50 -7.04 -46.64
C GLU A 117 -1.33 -6.36 -47.41
N LEU A 118 -0.09 -6.66 -47.04
CA LEU A 118 1.12 -6.06 -47.59
C LEU A 118 1.81 -6.82 -48.74
N ASP A 119 1.14 -7.81 -49.35
CA ASP A 119 1.59 -8.40 -50.63
C ASP A 119 0.57 -8.21 -51.78
N PRO A 120 0.38 -6.99 -52.31
CA PRO A 120 -0.12 -6.78 -53.67
C PRO A 120 1.03 -6.83 -54.67
N MET A 121 1.58 -8.02 -54.92
CA MET A 121 2.48 -8.27 -56.06
C MET A 121 1.78 -9.22 -57.05
N ASP A 122 1.10 -8.61 -58.02
CA ASP A 122 1.08 -8.96 -59.45
C ASP A 122 -0.29 -8.69 -60.11
N GLU A 123 -0.43 -7.53 -60.74
CA GLU A 123 -0.98 -7.45 -62.10
C GLU A 123 -0.54 -6.14 -62.78
N GLN A 124 0.64 -6.16 -63.40
CA GLN A 124 0.92 -5.26 -64.53
C GLN A 124 0.27 -5.87 -65.78
N PRO A 125 -0.36 -5.06 -66.63
CA PRO A 125 0.13 -5.08 -68.00
C PRO A 125 0.47 -3.67 -68.48
N THR A 126 1.74 -3.53 -68.88
CA THR A 126 2.15 -2.68 -69.99
C THR A 126 1.13 -2.74 -71.12
N LYS A 127 0.65 -1.59 -71.63
CA LYS A 127 0.57 -1.22 -73.07
C LYS A 127 -0.06 0.16 -73.27
N ALA A 128 0.65 0.97 -74.08
CA ALA A 128 0.13 1.89 -75.10
C ALA A 128 -0.68 3.14 -74.62
N LYS A 129 -0.57 4.34 -75.18
CA LYS A 129 -0.05 4.86 -76.46
C LYS A 129 -0.28 6.40 -76.42
N GLU A 130 0.55 7.16 -77.16
CA GLU A 130 0.22 8.44 -77.86
C GLU A 130 -0.29 9.62 -76.99
N GLU A 131 0.28 10.82 -76.99
CA GLU A 131 0.86 11.68 -78.04
C GLU A 131 2.09 12.47 -77.55
#